data_AF-A0A813HZT8-F1
#
_entry.id   AF-A0A813HZT8-F1
#
_cell.length_a   1.000
_cell.length_b   1.000
_cell.length_c   1.000
_cell.angle_alpha   90.00
_cell.angle_beta   90.00
_cell.angle_gamma   90.00
#
_symmetry.space_group_name_H-M   'P 1'
#
loop_
_entity.id
_entity.type
_entity.pdbx_description
1 polymer ?
#
loop_
_entity_poly.entity_id
_entity_poly.type
_entity_poly.pdbx_seq_one_letter_code
_entity_poly.pdbx_strand_id
1 'polypeptide(L)'
;VFHWISRAKASQRQRWREGHGGPAASEAAMGATEAGSNASFASLSQWYDHARTVWQTLSMCGTDLLQFRTMQQVLMAQQLQEFCDALVQKNVDGKLSSESEALIVRCTRELRGVTDSKDIHAIDNAFRGQLDGLRDAVLQEMHHEFDEFVKSHDRKFTDEQVKSDKRYSLVGPMRRKYASVDSLWRSAVHLALEQRSMDNLFEEISAKVNDLLLEQGANVNVQNVERVFEEKWSQVMAEQVRKMRPNLDK
;
A
#
# COMPACT_ATOMS: atom_id res chain seq x y z
N VAL A 1 -31.92 13.44 1.60
CA VAL A 1 -31.81 14.38 2.76
C VAL A 1 -32.68 15.64 2.58
N PHE A 2 -32.62 16.38 1.46
CA PHE A 2 -33.44 17.61 1.29
C PHE A 2 -34.97 17.41 1.22
N HIS A 3 -35.44 16.25 0.76
CA HIS A 3 -36.88 15.99 0.60
C HIS A 3 -37.64 15.88 1.95
N TRP A 4 -36.95 15.55 3.04
CA TRP A 4 -37.57 15.40 4.36
C TRP A 4 -37.73 16.75 5.09
N ILE A 5 -36.80 17.71 4.87
CA ILE A 5 -36.85 19.07 5.45
C ILE A 5 -38.01 19.82 4.79
N SER A 6 -38.20 19.63 3.49
CA SER A 6 -39.34 20.19 2.75
C SER A 6 -40.67 19.62 3.25
N ARG A 7 -40.74 18.31 3.56
CA ARG A 7 -41.95 17.68 4.14
C ARG A 7 -42.23 18.15 5.57
N ALA A 8 -41.21 18.28 6.40
CA ALA A 8 -41.34 18.79 7.77
C ALA A 8 -41.78 20.28 7.78
N LYS A 9 -41.17 21.12 6.93
CA LYS A 9 -41.60 22.52 6.75
C LYS A 9 -43.02 22.62 6.19
N ALA A 10 -43.43 21.74 5.28
CA ALA A 10 -44.79 21.73 4.74
C ALA A 10 -45.82 21.34 5.81
N SER A 11 -45.54 20.31 6.61
CA SER A 11 -46.41 19.91 7.72
C SER A 11 -46.52 20.98 8.81
N GLN A 12 -45.42 21.68 9.11
CA GLN A 12 -45.43 22.79 10.05
C GLN A 12 -46.24 23.98 9.52
N ARG A 13 -46.08 24.34 8.24
CA ARG A 13 -46.87 25.41 7.58
C ARG A 13 -48.36 25.08 7.50
N GLN A 14 -48.71 23.81 7.35
CA GLN A 14 -50.11 23.36 7.30
C GLN A 14 -50.80 23.51 8.67
N ARG A 15 -50.10 23.12 9.75
CA ARG A 15 -50.61 23.31 11.13
C ARG A 15 -50.73 24.78 11.54
N TRP A 16 -49.82 25.63 11.05
CA TRP A 16 -49.89 27.08 11.27
C TRP A 16 -51.06 27.75 10.54
N ARG A 17 -51.44 27.24 9.34
CA ARG A 17 -52.63 27.74 8.62
C ARG A 17 -53.93 27.27 9.23
N GLU A 18 -53.97 26.03 9.72
CA GLU A 18 -55.15 25.46 10.38
C GLU A 18 -55.42 26.10 11.76
N GLY A 19 -54.39 26.69 12.40
CA GLY A 19 -54.54 27.40 13.68
C GLY A 19 -54.94 28.88 13.62
N HIS A 20 -54.86 29.55 12.47
CA HIS A 20 -55.01 31.02 12.36
C HIS A 20 -55.97 31.51 11.24
N GLY A 21 -56.99 30.73 10.89
CA GLY A 21 -58.05 31.18 9.98
C GLY A 21 -59.04 32.16 10.61
N GLY A 22 -58.81 33.47 10.50
CA GLY A 22 -59.82 34.54 10.69
C GLY A 22 -59.23 35.95 10.66
N PRO A 23 -59.85 36.96 9.98
CA PRO A 23 -59.11 37.93 9.16
C PRO A 23 -59.01 39.34 9.76
N ALA A 24 -57.88 40.02 9.51
CA ALA A 24 -57.78 41.38 8.93
C ALA A 24 -56.46 42.09 9.29
N ALA A 25 -55.88 42.70 8.26
CA ALA A 25 -55.09 43.93 8.27
C ALA A 25 -53.60 43.93 8.68
N SER A 26 -52.82 44.29 7.66
CA SER A 26 -51.71 45.26 7.65
C SER A 26 -50.29 44.75 7.87
N GLU A 27 -49.55 44.81 6.76
CA GLU A 27 -48.13 45.10 6.68
C GLU A 27 -47.65 46.10 7.75
N ALA A 28 -46.49 45.82 8.35
CA ALA A 28 -45.33 46.71 8.29
C ALA A 28 -44.14 46.15 9.09
N ALA A 29 -42.96 46.42 8.52
CA ALA A 29 -41.66 46.58 9.19
C ALA A 29 -40.86 45.33 9.61
N MET A 30 -39.94 44.99 8.69
CA MET A 30 -38.59 44.50 8.95
C MET A 30 -37.97 45.06 10.23
N GLY A 31 -37.23 44.21 10.95
CA GLY A 31 -36.15 44.64 11.84
C GLY A 31 -35.80 43.63 12.92
N ALA A 32 -34.51 43.56 13.22
CA ALA A 32 -33.87 42.93 14.39
C ALA A 32 -33.55 41.43 14.30
N THR A 33 -32.31 41.21 13.87
CA THR A 33 -31.40 40.15 14.31
C THR A 33 -31.23 40.13 15.84
N GLU A 34 -30.88 38.94 16.34
CA GLU A 34 -30.29 38.61 17.65
C GLU A 34 -31.22 38.48 18.87
N ALA A 35 -31.31 37.24 19.38
CA ALA A 35 -30.92 36.88 20.74
C ALA A 35 -31.31 35.42 20.98
N GLY A 36 -30.45 34.66 21.67
CA GLY A 36 -30.77 33.30 22.09
C GLY A 36 -32.12 33.24 22.78
N SER A 37 -33.07 32.50 22.19
CA SER A 37 -34.32 32.23 22.88
C SER A 37 -34.02 31.23 23.99
N ASN A 38 -33.79 31.76 25.19
CA ASN A 38 -34.19 31.04 26.40
C ASN A 38 -35.69 30.78 26.21
N ALA A 39 -36.03 29.58 25.77
CA ALA A 39 -37.40 29.14 25.64
C ALA A 39 -38.01 29.07 27.04
N SER A 40 -38.44 30.21 27.58
CA SER A 40 -39.25 30.22 28.79
C SER A 40 -40.62 29.72 28.39
N PHE A 41 -40.94 28.50 28.78
CA PHE A 41 -42.26 27.92 28.54
C PHE A 41 -43.28 28.73 29.33
N ALA A 42 -44.29 29.27 28.65
CA ALA A 42 -45.33 30.07 29.30
C ALA A 42 -46.31 29.20 30.10
N SER A 43 -46.28 27.87 29.91
CA SER A 43 -47.06 26.91 30.68
C SER A 43 -46.38 25.54 30.78
N LEU A 44 -46.79 24.74 31.78
CA LEU A 44 -46.32 23.37 31.96
C LEU A 44 -46.72 22.46 30.79
N SER A 45 -47.89 22.70 30.17
CA SER A 45 -48.33 21.97 28.98
C SER A 45 -47.41 22.22 27.78
N GLN A 46 -46.99 23.46 27.56
CA GLN A 46 -46.02 23.79 26.51
C GLN A 46 -44.66 23.15 26.74
N TRP A 47 -44.20 23.10 28.00
CA TRP A 47 -42.98 22.38 28.35
C TRP A 47 -43.12 20.88 28.07
N TYR A 48 -44.22 20.26 28.49
CA TYR A 48 -44.48 18.84 28.29
C TYR A 48 -44.57 18.47 26.80
N ASP A 49 -45.29 19.26 26.00
CA ASP A 49 -45.41 19.02 24.56
C ASP A 49 -44.08 19.19 23.85
N HIS A 50 -43.28 20.19 24.25
CA HIS A 50 -41.93 20.38 23.76
C HIS A 50 -41.01 19.20 24.13
N ALA A 51 -40.96 18.82 25.41
CA ALA A 51 -40.16 17.71 25.89
C ALA A 51 -40.55 16.38 25.22
N ARG A 52 -41.86 16.14 25.04
CA ARG A 52 -42.38 14.98 24.32
C ARG A 52 -41.99 14.98 22.85
N THR A 53 -42.03 16.13 22.19
CA THR A 53 -41.62 16.27 20.78
C THR A 53 -40.12 16.02 20.60
N VAL A 54 -39.29 16.57 21.51
CA VAL A 54 -37.84 16.32 21.54
C VAL A 54 -37.58 14.84 21.78
N TRP A 55 -38.24 14.22 22.76
CA TRP A 55 -38.10 12.80 23.06
C TRP A 55 -38.53 11.90 21.89
N GLN A 56 -39.65 12.22 21.23
CA GLN A 56 -40.10 11.48 20.04
C GLN A 56 -39.12 11.64 18.88
N THR A 57 -38.55 12.83 18.68
CA THR A 57 -37.55 13.07 17.64
C THR A 57 -36.26 12.32 17.95
N LEU A 58 -35.80 12.33 19.21
CA LEU A 58 -34.65 11.53 19.65
C LEU A 58 -34.93 10.03 19.56
N SER A 59 -36.15 9.57 19.83
CA SER A 59 -36.51 8.15 19.68
C SER A 59 -36.60 7.72 18.21
N MET A 60 -37.04 8.60 17.30
CA MET A 60 -37.09 8.32 15.86
C MET A 60 -35.72 8.42 15.21
N CYS A 61 -34.84 9.29 15.73
CA CYS A 61 -33.50 9.50 15.20
C CYS A 61 -32.40 8.79 16.00
N GLY A 62 -32.72 8.14 17.12
CA GLY A 62 -31.74 7.70 18.12
C GLY A 62 -30.81 6.58 17.64
N THR A 63 -31.28 5.72 16.74
CA THR A 63 -30.43 4.70 16.09
C THR A 63 -29.54 5.28 15.01
N ASP A 64 -30.01 6.32 14.30
CA ASP A 64 -29.26 6.95 13.20
C ASP A 64 -28.29 8.03 13.72
N LEU A 65 -28.59 8.69 14.83
CA LEU A 65 -27.71 9.67 15.50
C LEU A 65 -26.42 9.02 16.02
N LEU A 66 -26.46 7.72 16.37
CA LEU A 66 -25.27 6.92 16.69
C LEU A 66 -24.45 6.53 15.45
N GLN A 67 -25.07 6.50 14.26
CA GLN A 67 -24.39 6.19 12.99
C GLN A 67 -23.87 7.42 12.25
N PHE A 68 -24.40 8.62 12.56
CA PHE A 68 -23.81 9.86 12.09
C PHE A 68 -22.52 10.12 12.86
N ARG A 69 -21.40 9.65 12.29
CA ARG A 69 -20.10 10.25 12.59
C ARG A 69 -20.28 11.76 12.52
N THR A 70 -19.96 12.44 13.61
CA THR A 70 -20.05 13.90 13.62
C THR A 70 -19.17 14.43 12.49
N MET A 71 -19.56 15.53 11.83
CA MET A 71 -18.75 16.16 10.77
C MET A 71 -17.28 16.33 11.21
N GLN A 72 -17.07 16.63 12.49
CA GLN A 72 -15.77 16.68 13.13
C GLN A 72 -15.01 15.33 13.08
N GLN A 73 -15.65 14.21 13.40
CA GLN A 73 -15.03 12.87 13.28
C GLN A 73 -14.66 12.53 11.82
N VAL A 74 -15.48 12.92 10.84
CA VAL A 74 -15.17 12.72 9.42
C VAL A 74 -13.94 13.53 9.01
N LEU A 75 -13.92 14.82 9.35
CA LEU A 75 -12.78 15.71 9.04
C LEU A 75 -11.49 15.24 9.72
N MET A 76 -11.57 14.70 10.94
CA MET A 76 -10.41 14.18 11.65
C MET A 76 -9.90 12.88 11.05
N ALA A 77 -10.79 11.97 10.67
CA ALA A 77 -10.41 10.75 9.95
C ALA A 77 -9.77 11.07 8.59
N GLN A 78 -10.28 12.09 7.88
CA GLN A 78 -9.71 12.58 6.63
C GLN A 78 -8.31 13.18 6.86
N GLN A 79 -8.14 14.06 7.84
CA GLN A 79 -6.84 14.67 8.15
C GLN A 79 -5.79 13.59 8.47
N LEU A 80 -6.15 12.57 9.26
CA LEU A 80 -5.26 11.47 9.60
C LEU A 80 -4.94 10.60 8.38
N GLN A 81 -5.91 10.39 7.49
CA GLN A 81 -5.68 9.67 6.23
C GLN A 81 -4.71 10.42 5.32
N GLU A 82 -4.95 11.72 5.09
CA GLU A 82 -4.08 12.57 4.26
C GLU A 82 -2.65 12.59 4.80
N PHE A 83 -2.49 12.64 6.12
CA PHE A 83 -1.18 12.53 6.76
C PHE A 83 -0.53 11.16 6.51
N CYS A 84 -1.25 10.05 6.69
CA CYS A 84 -0.74 8.71 6.39
C CYS A 84 -0.33 8.58 4.91
N ASP A 85 -1.12 9.12 3.98
CA ASP A 85 -0.83 9.08 2.55
C ASP A 85 0.43 9.88 2.21
N ALA A 86 0.57 11.09 2.78
CA ALA A 86 1.80 11.89 2.63
C ALA A 86 3.03 11.18 3.19
N LEU A 87 2.86 10.48 4.32
CA LEU A 87 3.93 9.74 4.99
C LEU A 87 4.35 8.51 4.18
N VAL A 88 3.40 7.79 3.55
CA VAL A 88 3.69 6.73 2.57
C VAL A 88 4.40 7.30 1.35
N GLN A 89 3.92 8.40 0.78
CA GLN A 89 4.52 9.01 -0.40
C GLN A 89 5.98 9.45 -0.13
N LYS A 90 6.23 10.08 1.02
CA LYS A 90 7.57 10.52 1.43
C LYS A 90 8.52 9.32 1.63
N ASN A 91 8.10 8.34 2.42
CA ASN A 91 8.99 7.31 2.92
C ASN A 91 9.04 6.06 2.03
N VAL A 92 7.91 5.60 1.49
CA VAL A 92 7.84 4.41 0.63
C VAL A 92 8.14 4.78 -0.83
N ASP A 93 7.44 5.77 -1.36
CA ASP A 93 7.58 6.15 -2.78
C ASP A 93 8.80 7.05 -3.02
N GLY A 94 9.21 7.83 -2.03
CA GLY A 94 10.43 8.63 -2.07
C GLY A 94 11.66 7.83 -1.65
N LYS A 95 11.84 7.69 -0.33
CA LYS A 95 13.08 7.16 0.27
C LYS A 95 13.35 5.71 -0.09
N LEU A 96 12.45 4.80 0.25
CA LEU A 96 12.63 3.37 -0.02
C LEU A 96 12.79 3.09 -1.52
N SER A 97 11.97 3.71 -2.37
CA SER A 97 12.04 3.48 -3.81
C SER A 97 13.38 3.90 -4.40
N SER A 98 13.86 5.11 -4.07
CA SER A 98 15.14 5.59 -4.57
C SER A 98 16.33 4.81 -4.01
N GLU A 99 16.35 4.53 -2.70
CA GLU A 99 17.45 3.78 -2.07
C GLU A 99 17.49 2.31 -2.52
N SER A 100 16.33 1.65 -2.67
CA SER A 100 16.26 0.28 -3.19
C SER A 100 16.67 0.19 -4.67
N GLU A 101 16.34 1.19 -5.48
CA GLU A 101 16.80 1.26 -6.87
C GLU A 101 18.33 1.43 -6.95
N ALA A 102 18.89 2.33 -6.13
CA ALA A 102 20.34 2.49 -6.02
C ALA A 102 21.03 1.21 -5.54
N LEU A 103 20.42 0.49 -4.59
CA LEU A 103 20.89 -0.81 -4.11
C LEU A 103 20.88 -1.86 -5.25
N ILE A 104 19.78 -1.96 -6.01
CA ILE A 104 19.71 -2.86 -7.19
C ILE A 104 20.82 -2.52 -8.18
N VAL A 105 20.96 -1.26 -8.58
CA VAL A 105 21.97 -0.85 -9.57
C VAL A 105 23.38 -1.22 -9.11
N ARG A 106 23.70 -0.98 -7.83
CA ARG A 106 25.01 -1.33 -7.25
C ARG A 106 25.23 -2.85 -7.28
N CYS A 107 24.32 -3.62 -6.71
CA CYS A 107 24.50 -5.07 -6.58
C CYS A 107 24.42 -5.79 -7.94
N THR A 108 23.64 -5.28 -8.90
CA THR A 108 23.65 -5.79 -10.29
C THR A 108 25.00 -5.51 -10.98
N ARG A 109 25.65 -4.37 -10.71
CA ARG A 109 26.99 -4.10 -11.23
C ARG A 109 28.01 -5.07 -10.64
N GLU A 110 27.93 -5.32 -9.34
CA GLU A 110 28.78 -6.32 -8.65
C GLU A 110 28.56 -7.71 -9.24
N LEU A 111 27.31 -8.14 -9.42
CA LEU A 111 26.97 -9.44 -10.03
C LEU A 111 27.62 -9.64 -11.41
N ARG A 112 27.71 -8.60 -12.24
CA ARG A 112 28.34 -8.71 -13.57
C ARG A 112 29.85 -8.93 -13.53
N GLY A 113 30.51 -8.54 -12.45
CA GLY A 113 31.97 -8.67 -12.30
C GLY A 113 32.41 -10.00 -11.69
N VAL A 114 31.45 -10.87 -11.33
CA VAL A 114 31.72 -12.05 -10.51
C VAL A 114 31.91 -13.29 -11.36
N THR A 115 33.00 -14.00 -11.09
CA THR A 115 33.35 -15.26 -11.75
C THR A 115 33.21 -16.47 -10.85
N ASP A 116 32.85 -16.36 -9.55
CA ASP A 116 32.52 -17.51 -8.65
C ASP A 116 31.03 -17.53 -8.19
N SER A 117 30.40 -18.71 -8.13
CA SER A 117 28.99 -18.87 -7.74
C SER A 117 28.82 -18.55 -6.26
N LYS A 118 29.86 -18.81 -5.45
CA LYS A 118 29.91 -18.42 -4.03
C LYS A 118 29.79 -16.92 -3.85
N ASP A 119 30.40 -16.14 -4.73
CA ASP A 119 30.36 -14.68 -4.70
C ASP A 119 28.96 -14.16 -5.09
N ILE A 120 28.26 -14.83 -6.02
CA ILE A 120 26.85 -14.52 -6.34
C ILE A 120 25.97 -14.67 -5.10
N HIS A 121 26.12 -15.78 -4.35
CA HIS A 121 25.38 -15.99 -3.11
C HIS A 121 25.76 -14.99 -2.02
N ALA A 122 27.03 -14.59 -1.94
CA ALA A 122 27.47 -13.55 -1.00
C ALA A 122 26.79 -12.20 -1.32
N ILE A 123 26.69 -11.82 -2.60
CA ILE A 123 26.01 -10.61 -3.04
C ILE A 123 24.50 -10.71 -2.80
N ASP A 124 23.85 -11.85 -3.06
CA ASP A 124 22.43 -12.05 -2.75
C ASP A 124 22.14 -11.85 -1.25
N ASN A 125 22.94 -12.47 -0.39
CA ASN A 125 22.79 -12.32 1.06
C ASN A 125 23.04 -10.87 1.51
N ALA A 126 24.05 -10.21 0.96
CA ALA A 126 24.35 -8.81 1.26
C ALA A 126 23.24 -7.87 0.81
N PHE A 127 22.66 -8.10 -0.37
CA PHE A 127 21.52 -7.34 -0.88
C PHE A 127 20.31 -7.49 0.03
N ARG A 128 19.94 -8.74 0.38
CA ARG A 128 18.78 -9.02 1.24
C ARG A 128 18.93 -8.38 2.61
N GLY A 129 20.10 -8.50 3.24
CA GLY A 129 20.38 -7.86 4.52
C GLY A 129 20.26 -6.33 4.46
N GLN A 130 20.74 -5.71 3.38
CA GLN A 130 20.61 -4.26 3.18
C GLN A 130 19.16 -3.84 2.91
N LEU A 131 18.40 -4.62 2.15
CA LEU A 131 17.00 -4.35 1.87
C LEU A 131 16.12 -4.52 3.12
N ASP A 132 16.38 -5.53 3.95
CA ASP A 132 15.75 -5.73 5.26
C ASP A 132 16.05 -4.55 6.19
N GLY A 133 17.32 -4.15 6.29
CA GLY A 133 17.73 -2.98 7.08
C GLY A 133 17.05 -1.69 6.60
N LEU A 134 16.95 -1.49 5.29
CA LEU A 134 16.25 -0.34 4.70
C LEU A 134 14.76 -0.35 5.02
N ARG A 135 14.08 -1.50 4.88
CA ARG A 135 12.67 -1.66 5.27
C ARG A 135 12.48 -1.26 6.73
N ASP A 136 13.29 -1.81 7.62
CA ASP A 136 13.10 -1.63 9.06
C ASP A 136 13.36 -0.18 9.47
N ALA A 137 14.38 0.47 8.88
CA ALA A 137 14.65 1.89 9.08
C ALA A 137 13.49 2.78 8.59
N VAL A 138 12.96 2.51 7.40
CA VAL A 138 11.83 3.26 6.82
C VAL A 138 10.56 3.07 7.65
N LEU A 139 10.25 1.85 8.08
CA LEU A 139 9.10 1.57 8.95
C LEU A 139 9.23 2.26 10.30
N GLN A 140 10.43 2.23 10.90
CA GLN A 140 10.68 2.89 12.18
C GLN A 140 10.49 4.42 12.06
N GLU A 141 11.01 5.03 10.99
CA GLU A 141 10.83 6.46 10.72
C GLU A 141 9.36 6.81 10.49
N MET A 142 8.66 6.04 9.67
CA MET A 142 7.21 6.19 9.44
C MET A 142 6.39 6.11 10.73
N HIS A 143 6.68 5.12 11.58
CA HIS A 143 5.99 4.97 12.86
C HIS A 143 6.34 6.09 13.84
N HIS A 144 7.59 6.55 13.86
CA HIS A 144 8.00 7.66 14.70
C HIS A 144 7.30 8.97 14.29
N GLU A 145 7.30 9.31 13.00
CA GLU A 145 6.60 10.49 12.47
C GLU A 145 5.09 10.42 12.74
N PHE A 146 4.50 9.24 12.63
CA PHE A 146 3.09 9.02 12.97
C PHE A 146 2.81 9.26 14.45
N ASP A 147 3.63 8.71 15.34
CA ASP A 147 3.47 8.86 16.78
C ASP A 147 3.63 10.33 17.21
N GLU A 148 4.58 11.07 16.64
CA GLU A 148 4.76 12.50 16.90
C GLU A 148 3.60 13.34 16.39
N PHE A 149 3.05 13.02 15.21
CA PHE A 149 1.84 13.68 14.69
C PHE A 149 0.63 13.44 15.61
N VAL A 150 0.43 12.21 16.07
CA VAL A 150 -0.67 11.89 16.98
C VAL A 150 -0.50 12.59 18.32
N LYS A 151 0.69 12.58 18.92
CA LYS A 151 0.98 13.26 20.20
C LYS A 151 0.76 14.77 20.11
N SER A 152 1.21 15.42 19.04
CA SER A 152 0.99 16.86 18.82
C SER A 152 -0.49 17.22 18.65
N HIS A 153 -1.33 16.23 18.35
CA HIS A 153 -2.77 16.36 18.15
C HIS A 153 -3.60 15.51 19.13
N ASP A 154 -3.07 15.25 20.33
CA ASP A 154 -3.67 14.30 21.29
C ASP A 154 -5.11 14.65 21.71
N ARG A 155 -5.45 15.95 21.72
CA ARG A 155 -6.84 16.42 21.97
C ARG A 155 -7.81 16.11 20.83
N LYS A 156 -7.30 15.86 19.63
CA LYS A 156 -8.08 15.50 18.44
C LYS A 156 -8.13 13.97 18.34
N PHE A 157 -6.99 13.32 18.28
CA PHE A 157 -6.96 11.86 18.13
C PHE A 157 -6.97 11.21 19.51
N THR A 158 -8.15 10.96 20.08
CA THR A 158 -8.30 10.28 21.38
C THR A 158 -8.63 8.79 21.25
N ASP A 159 -9.06 8.35 20.08
CA ASP A 159 -9.47 6.96 19.82
C ASP A 159 -8.24 6.09 19.51
N GLU A 160 -7.84 5.26 20.48
CA GLU A 160 -6.70 4.34 20.35
C GLU A 160 -6.91 3.26 19.28
N GLN A 161 -8.14 2.82 19.03
CA GLN A 161 -8.40 1.84 17.99
C GLN A 161 -8.11 2.45 16.61
N VAL A 162 -8.56 3.69 16.38
CA VAL A 162 -8.30 4.39 15.12
C VAL A 162 -6.80 4.67 14.93
N LYS A 163 -6.07 5.05 15.99
CA LYS A 163 -4.61 5.22 15.95
C LYS A 163 -3.91 3.92 15.56
N SER A 164 -4.26 2.82 16.22
CA SER A 164 -3.69 1.50 15.96
C SER A 164 -3.98 1.01 14.54
N ASP A 165 -5.23 1.12 14.08
CA ASP A 165 -5.64 0.71 12.74
C ASP A 165 -4.89 1.51 11.66
N LYS A 166 -4.75 2.82 11.84
CA LYS A 166 -4.01 3.68 10.90
C LYS A 166 -2.52 3.39 10.94
N ARG A 167 -1.93 3.21 12.12
CA ARG A 167 -0.53 2.79 12.26
C ARG A 167 -0.27 1.48 11.54
N TYR A 168 -1.16 0.50 11.69
CA TYR A 168 -1.04 -0.80 11.02
C TYR A 168 -1.20 -0.68 9.50
N SER A 169 -2.07 0.22 9.02
CA SER A 169 -2.30 0.43 7.58
C SER A 169 -1.05 0.87 6.81
N LEU A 170 -0.10 1.54 7.48
CA LEU A 170 1.19 1.96 6.91
C LEU A 170 2.07 0.78 6.48
N VAL A 171 1.88 -0.40 7.10
CA VAL A 171 2.67 -1.61 6.80
C VAL A 171 2.35 -2.17 5.42
N GLY A 172 1.11 -2.00 4.95
CA GLY A 172 0.64 -2.56 3.67
C GLY A 172 1.43 -2.06 2.45
N PRO A 173 1.50 -0.74 2.22
CA PRO A 173 2.31 -0.16 1.15
C PRO A 173 3.78 -0.58 1.20
N MET A 174 4.39 -0.53 2.39
CA MET A 174 5.78 -0.97 2.61
C MET A 174 5.98 -2.43 2.19
N ARG A 175 5.12 -3.35 2.65
CA ARG A 175 5.20 -4.78 2.28
C ARG A 175 5.12 -4.99 0.77
N ARG A 176 4.22 -4.29 0.09
CA ARG A 176 4.08 -4.39 -1.37
C ARG A 176 5.34 -3.91 -2.09
N LYS A 177 5.88 -2.76 -1.69
CA LYS A 177 7.10 -2.23 -2.31
C LYS A 177 8.30 -3.15 -2.05
N TYR A 178 8.48 -3.62 -0.82
CA TYR A 178 9.51 -4.59 -0.45
C TYR A 178 9.44 -5.85 -1.32
N ALA A 179 8.26 -6.46 -1.42
CA ALA A 179 8.06 -7.68 -2.22
C ALA A 179 8.36 -7.46 -3.71
N SER A 180 8.01 -6.28 -4.24
CA SER A 180 8.35 -5.92 -5.62
C SER A 180 9.87 -5.86 -5.84
N VAL A 181 10.61 -5.25 -4.92
CA VAL A 181 12.08 -5.12 -5.01
C VAL A 181 12.75 -6.48 -4.87
N ASP A 182 12.34 -7.28 -3.89
CA ASP A 182 12.86 -8.64 -3.68
C ASP A 182 12.61 -9.55 -4.89
N SER A 183 11.42 -9.46 -5.50
CA SER A 183 11.10 -10.21 -6.73
C SER A 183 12.00 -9.83 -7.92
N LEU A 184 12.21 -8.53 -8.13
CA LEU A 184 13.12 -8.02 -9.17
C LEU A 184 14.55 -8.53 -8.95
N TRP A 185 15.02 -8.47 -7.72
CA TRP A 185 16.35 -8.93 -7.37
C TRP A 185 16.52 -10.44 -7.57
N ARG A 186 15.56 -11.26 -7.12
CA ARG A 186 15.59 -12.72 -7.34
C ARG A 186 15.67 -13.07 -8.82
N SER A 187 14.95 -12.33 -9.66
CA SER A 187 15.01 -12.51 -11.11
C SER A 187 16.40 -12.18 -11.66
N ALA A 188 17.03 -11.11 -11.18
CA ALA A 188 18.39 -10.75 -11.58
C ALA A 188 19.44 -11.79 -11.15
N VAL A 189 19.33 -12.33 -9.92
CA VAL A 189 20.21 -13.39 -9.42
C VAL A 189 20.03 -14.67 -10.22
N HIS A 190 18.79 -15.05 -10.54
CA HIS A 190 18.51 -16.22 -11.36
C HIS A 190 19.15 -16.11 -12.74
N LEU A 191 18.95 -14.97 -13.42
CA LEU A 191 19.56 -14.71 -14.73
C LEU A 191 21.10 -14.75 -14.67
N ALA A 192 21.71 -14.22 -13.60
CA ALA A 192 23.16 -14.28 -13.43
C ALA A 192 23.66 -15.72 -13.24
N LEU A 193 22.95 -16.55 -12.48
CA LEU A 193 23.27 -17.96 -12.30
C LEU A 193 23.09 -18.77 -13.59
N GLU A 194 22.03 -18.51 -14.36
CA GLU A 194 21.80 -19.15 -15.65
C GLU A 194 22.88 -18.78 -16.67
N GLN A 195 23.19 -17.49 -16.80
CA GLN A 195 24.23 -17.01 -17.72
C GLN A 195 25.56 -17.68 -17.40
N ARG A 196 25.94 -17.70 -16.12
CA ARG A 196 27.17 -18.34 -15.65
C ARG A 196 27.16 -19.84 -15.91
N SER A 197 26.01 -20.50 -15.71
CA SER A 197 25.90 -21.91 -16.05
C SER A 197 26.14 -22.13 -17.55
N MET A 198 25.63 -21.27 -18.42
CA MET A 198 25.89 -21.37 -19.86
C MET A 198 27.35 -21.09 -20.20
N ASP A 199 27.97 -20.07 -19.59
CA ASP A 199 29.38 -19.74 -19.82
C ASP A 199 30.29 -20.92 -19.44
N ASN A 200 30.06 -21.55 -18.29
CA ASN A 200 30.80 -22.74 -17.86
C ASN A 200 30.63 -23.91 -18.84
N LEU A 201 29.41 -24.14 -19.36
CA LEU A 201 29.18 -25.18 -20.37
C LEU A 201 29.91 -24.88 -21.67
N PHE A 202 29.88 -23.62 -22.10
CA PHE A 202 30.57 -23.18 -23.30
C PHE A 202 32.09 -23.37 -23.16
N GLU A 203 32.66 -23.03 -22.01
CA GLU A 203 34.08 -23.28 -21.71
C GLU A 203 34.41 -24.77 -21.72
N GLU A 204 33.59 -25.63 -21.10
CA GLU A 204 33.81 -27.08 -21.07
C GLU A 204 33.77 -27.69 -22.49
N ILE A 205 32.79 -27.29 -23.31
CA ILE A 205 32.67 -27.76 -24.68
C ILE A 205 33.82 -27.25 -25.53
N SER A 206 34.18 -25.97 -25.40
CA SER A 206 35.32 -25.38 -26.10
C SER A 206 36.63 -26.08 -25.75
N ALA A 207 36.85 -26.42 -24.47
CA ALA A 207 38.02 -27.19 -24.03
C ALA A 207 38.05 -28.58 -24.69
N LYS A 208 36.93 -29.32 -24.64
CA LYS A 208 36.83 -30.65 -25.27
C LYS A 208 37.06 -30.62 -26.78
N VAL A 209 36.54 -29.60 -27.46
CA VAL A 209 36.75 -29.42 -28.91
C VAL A 209 38.22 -29.10 -29.19
N ASN A 210 38.84 -28.21 -28.41
CA ASN A 210 40.26 -27.92 -28.55
C ASN A 210 41.14 -29.16 -28.32
N ASP A 211 40.86 -29.98 -27.31
CA ASP A 211 41.58 -31.22 -27.06
C ASP A 211 41.48 -32.18 -28.26
N LEU A 212 40.28 -32.36 -28.82
CA LEU A 212 40.06 -33.21 -29.99
C LEU A 212 40.73 -32.67 -31.26
N LEU A 213 40.77 -31.35 -31.43
CA LEU A 213 41.51 -30.70 -32.52
C LEU A 213 43.02 -30.95 -32.38
N LEU A 214 43.56 -30.86 -31.16
CA LEU A 214 44.96 -31.16 -30.88
C LEU A 214 45.29 -32.63 -31.12
N GLU A 215 44.41 -33.56 -30.75
CA GLU A 215 44.56 -35.00 -31.00
C GLU A 215 44.55 -35.36 -32.50
N GLN A 216 43.78 -34.65 -33.32
CA GLN A 216 43.70 -34.91 -34.77
C GLN A 216 44.85 -34.32 -35.60
N GLY A 217 45.69 -33.46 -35.01
CA GLY A 217 46.88 -32.90 -35.67
C GLY A 217 46.57 -32.15 -36.98
N ALA A 218 47.31 -32.43 -38.05
CA ALA A 218 47.16 -31.72 -39.34
C ALA A 218 45.96 -32.16 -40.21
N ASN A 219 45.19 -33.17 -39.79
CA ASN A 219 44.09 -33.78 -40.57
C ASN A 219 42.70 -33.32 -40.13
N VAL A 220 42.59 -32.13 -39.55
CA VAL A 220 41.32 -31.55 -39.10
C VAL A 220 40.41 -31.23 -40.29
N ASN A 221 39.27 -31.90 -40.36
CA ASN A 221 38.18 -31.58 -41.30
C ASN A 221 37.08 -30.82 -40.54
N VAL A 222 36.70 -29.63 -41.04
CA VAL A 222 35.65 -28.77 -40.48
C VAL A 222 34.33 -29.53 -40.22
N GLN A 223 33.90 -30.40 -41.15
CA GLN A 223 32.67 -31.19 -40.97
C GLN A 223 32.76 -32.18 -39.80
N ASN A 224 33.96 -32.69 -39.51
CA ASN A 224 34.19 -33.60 -38.39
C ASN A 224 34.20 -32.83 -37.06
N VAL A 225 34.70 -31.58 -37.06
CA VAL A 225 34.68 -30.68 -35.90
C VAL A 225 33.27 -30.24 -35.56
N GLU A 226 32.48 -29.83 -36.56
CA GLU A 226 31.06 -29.48 -36.36
C GLU A 226 30.26 -30.68 -35.81
N ARG A 227 30.46 -31.88 -36.38
CA ARG A 227 29.82 -33.10 -35.87
C ARG A 227 30.19 -33.38 -34.41
N VAL A 228 31.46 -33.22 -34.07
CA VAL A 228 31.97 -33.44 -32.71
C VAL A 228 31.44 -32.39 -31.73
N PHE A 229 31.40 -31.12 -32.14
CA PHE A 229 30.80 -30.04 -31.34
C PHE A 229 29.34 -30.37 -31.05
N GLU A 230 28.56 -30.75 -32.06
CA GLU A 230 27.12 -31.00 -31.91
C GLU A 230 26.81 -32.26 -31.09
N GLU A 231 27.63 -33.30 -31.24
CA GLU A 231 27.57 -34.50 -30.41
C GLU A 231 27.86 -34.15 -28.94
N LYS A 232 28.90 -33.35 -28.67
CA LYS A 232 29.27 -32.96 -27.31
C LYS A 232 28.31 -31.96 -26.69
N TRP A 233 27.80 -31.01 -27.47
CA TRP A 233 26.73 -30.09 -27.07
C TRP A 233 25.49 -30.88 -26.63
N SER A 234 25.03 -31.82 -27.45
CA SER A 234 23.89 -32.67 -27.15
C SER A 234 24.11 -33.51 -25.88
N GLN A 235 25.32 -34.05 -25.70
CA GLN A 235 25.67 -34.87 -24.54
C GLN A 235 25.69 -34.05 -23.25
N VAL A 236 26.29 -32.86 -23.27
CA VAL A 236 26.35 -31.93 -22.13
C VAL A 236 24.97 -31.42 -21.75
N MET A 237 24.16 -31.01 -22.73
CA MET A 237 22.78 -30.58 -22.49
C MET A 237 21.91 -31.70 -21.90
N ALA A 238 22.04 -32.93 -22.39
CA ALA A 238 21.33 -34.08 -21.84
C ALA A 238 21.72 -34.38 -20.39
N GLU A 239 23.00 -34.24 -20.05
CA GLU A 239 23.50 -34.44 -18.69
C GLU A 239 23.02 -33.33 -17.74
N GLN A 240 22.97 -32.08 -18.22
CA GLN A 240 22.48 -30.94 -17.45
C GLN A 240 20.96 -31.05 -17.18
N VAL A 241 20.17 -31.44 -18.18
CA VAL A 241 18.73 -31.69 -18.03
C VAL A 241 18.49 -32.81 -17.01
N ARG A 242 19.30 -33.87 -17.02
CA ARG A 242 19.23 -34.96 -16.04
C ARG A 242 19.61 -34.48 -14.63
N LYS A 243 20.64 -33.63 -14.49
CA LYS A 243 21.04 -33.01 -13.20
C LYS A 243 19.95 -32.08 -12.65
N MET A 244 19.21 -31.38 -13.50
CA MET A 244 18.09 -30.51 -13.10
C MET A 244 16.78 -31.27 -12.80
N ARG A 245 16.66 -32.54 -13.21
CA ARG A 245 15.49 -33.40 -12.95
C ARG A 245 15.90 -34.75 -12.33
N PRO A 246 16.47 -34.78 -11.11
CA PRO A 246 16.90 -36.03 -10.48
C PRO A 246 15.74 -36.97 -10.09
N ASN A 247 14.49 -36.49 -10.09
CA ASN A 247 13.33 -37.19 -9.53
C ASN A 247 12.30 -37.70 -10.56
N LEU A 248 12.61 -37.72 -11.86
CA LEU A 248 11.68 -38.24 -12.88
C LEU A 248 11.97 -39.68 -13.34
N ASP A 249 13.08 -40.26 -12.89
CA ASP A 249 13.50 -41.64 -13.21
C ASP A 249 13.29 -42.61 -12.03
N LYS A 250 12.44 -42.27 -11.05
CA LYS A 250 12.00 -43.15 -9.97
C LYS A 250 10.49 -43.31 -9.93
#